data_AF-A0AA96WIT0-F1
#
_entry.id   AF-A0AA96WIT0-F1
#
_cell.length_a   1.000
_cell.length_b   1.000
_cell.length_c   1.000
_cell.angle_alpha   90.00
_cell.angle_beta   90.00
_cell.angle_gamma   90.00
#
_symmetry.space_group_name_H-M   'P 1'
#
loop_
_entity.id
_entity.type
_entity.pdbx_description
1 polymer ?
#
loop_
_entity_poly.entity_id
_entity_poly.type
_entity_poly.pdbx_seq_one_letter_code
_entity_poly.pdbx_strand_id
1 'polypeptide(L)' 'MNKYKYQMVIQWSDEDACFLVGLPDFPGQRWRTHGDTYESAVANGIEALEALVLAYKATGEPLPEPSLAA' A
#
# COMPACT_ATOMS: atom_id res chain seq x y z
N MET A 1 14.15 3.52 -5.51
CA MET A 1 13.45 3.73 -6.81
C MET A 1 12.28 2.75 -6.88
N ASN A 2 11.05 3.25 -7.03
CA ASN A 2 9.82 2.44 -6.90
C ASN A 2 9.69 1.46 -8.09
N LYS A 3 10.10 0.22 -7.83
CA LYS A 3 10.11 -0.90 -8.77
C LYS A 3 8.71 -1.36 -9.17
N TYR A 4 7.74 -1.20 -8.27
CA TYR A 4 6.35 -1.59 -8.48
C TYR A 4 5.48 -0.34 -8.67
N LYS A 5 4.49 -0.44 -9.57
CA LYS A 5 3.65 0.68 -10.02
C LYS A 5 2.20 0.52 -9.58
N TYR A 6 2.00 0.00 -8.37
CA TYR A 6 0.67 -0.17 -7.77
C TYR A 6 0.09 1.16 -7.32
N GLN A 7 -1.24 1.27 -7.37
CA GLN A 7 -1.94 2.40 -6.82
C GLN A 7 -1.75 2.43 -5.30
N MET A 8 -1.44 3.60 -4.76
CA MET A 8 -1.39 3.88 -3.33
C MET A 8 -2.41 4.95 -2.99
N VAL A 9 -3.38 4.60 -2.16
CA VAL A 9 -4.41 5.52 -1.68
C VAL A 9 -4.01 6.00 -0.29
N ILE A 10 -3.94 7.31 -0.10
CA ILE A 10 -3.68 7.92 1.21
C ILE A 10 -4.92 8.72 1.60
N GLN A 11 -5.49 8.44 2.77
CA GLN A 11 -6.73 9.06 3.25
C GLN A 11 -6.62 9.43 4.72
N TRP A 12 -6.99 10.66 5.08
CA TRP A 12 -7.11 11.07 6.48
C TRP A 12 -8.24 10.30 7.18
N SER A 13 -7.98 9.80 8.38
CA SER A 13 -8.96 9.23 9.30
C SER A 13 -9.16 10.19 10.47
N ASP A 14 -10.37 10.74 10.59
CA ASP A 14 -10.73 11.57 11.76
C ASP A 14 -10.80 10.73 13.04
N GLU A 15 -11.12 9.44 12.94
CA GLU A 15 -11.20 8.51 14.08
C GLU A 15 -9.82 8.19 14.65
N ASP A 16 -8.85 7.92 13.78
CA ASP A 16 -7.49 7.54 14.16
C ASP A 16 -6.51 8.73 14.24
N ALA A 17 -6.95 9.92 13.83
CA ALA A 17 -6.15 11.14 13.73
C ALA A 17 -4.83 10.96 12.95
N CYS A 18 -4.86 10.16 11.89
CA CYS A 18 -3.71 9.89 11.03
C CYS A 18 -4.13 9.62 9.58
N PHE A 19 -3.15 9.55 8.68
CA PHE A 19 -3.36 9.11 7.31
C PHE A 19 -3.29 7.58 7.21
N LEU A 20 -4.36 6.97 6.73
CA LEU A 20 -4.41 5.56 6.37
C LEU A 20 -3.91 5.35 4.94
N VAL A 21 -3.22 4.23 4.72
CA VAL A 21 -2.64 3.88 3.43
C VAL A 21 -3.23 2.57 2.92
N GLY A 22 -3.85 2.62 1.75
CA GLY A 22 -4.43 1.47 1.06
C GLY A 22 -3.66 1.11 -0.21
N LEU A 23 -3.59 -0.19 -0.49
CA LEU A 23 -3.04 -0.75 -1.73
C LEU A 23 -4.14 -1.60 -2.38
N PRO A 24 -5.11 -0.98 -3.06
CA PRO A 24 -6.39 -1.61 -3.43
C PRO A 24 -6.24 -2.73 -4.46
N ASP A 25 -5.14 -2.76 -5.21
CA ASP A 25 -4.83 -3.84 -6.14
C ASP A 25 -4.56 -5.18 -5.41
N PHE A 26 -4.21 -5.13 -4.12
CA PHE A 26 -4.00 -6.33 -3.31
C PHE A 26 -5.27 -6.71 -2.55
N PRO A 27 -5.81 -7.93 -2.72
CA PRO A 27 -7.00 -8.39 -2.00
C PRO A 27 -6.76 -8.46 -0.49
N GLY A 28 -7.83 -8.24 0.28
CA GLY A 28 -7.82 -8.31 1.74
C GLY A 28 -8.19 -6.98 2.40
N GLN A 29 -7.48 -6.63 3.47
CA GLN A 29 -7.75 -5.42 4.25
C GLN A 29 -7.58 -4.15 3.39
N ARG A 30 -8.54 -3.23 3.52
CA ARG A 30 -8.56 -1.95 2.80
C ARG A 30 -7.35 -1.08 3.15
N TRP A 31 -7.03 -0.99 4.44
CA TRP A 31 -5.91 -0.23 4.98
C TRP A 31 -4.78 -1.18 5.37
N ARG A 32 -3.57 -0.88 4.91
CA ARG A 32 -2.38 -1.72 5.10
C ARG A 32 -1.42 -1.16 6.15
N THR A 33 -1.40 0.16 6.29
CA THR A 33 -0.56 0.89 7.25
C THR A 33 -1.11 2.31 7.42
N HIS A 34 -0.44 3.13 8.21
CA HIS A 34 -0.79 4.51 8.49
C HIS A 34 0.46 5.40 8.60
N GLY A 35 0.28 6.71 8.72
CA GLY A 35 1.32 7.67 9.04
C GLY A 35 0.71 9.00 9.50
N ASP A 36 1.44 9.74 10.35
CA ASP A 36 0.94 10.99 10.93
C ASP A 36 1.04 12.17 9.96
N THR A 37 1.92 12.07 8.97
CA THR A 37 2.07 13.02 7.86
C THR A 37 2.02 12.30 6.51
N TYR A 38 1.80 13.04 5.43
CA TYR A 38 1.87 12.48 4.08
C TYR A 38 3.19 11.78 3.80
N GLU A 39 4.32 12.35 4.24
CA GLU A 39 5.65 11.76 4.03
C GLU A 39 5.79 10.43 4.76
N SER A 40 5.38 10.36 6.03
CA SER A 40 5.41 9.10 6.79
C SER A 40 4.44 8.06 6.22
N ALA A 41 3.26 8.47 5.75
CA ALA A 41 2.29 7.59 5.12
C ALA A 41 2.84 7.00 3.82
N VAL A 42 3.49 7.81 2.97
CA VAL A 42 4.16 7.33 1.76
C VAL A 42 5.29 6.37 2.12
N ALA A 43 6.15 6.70 3.08
CA ALA A 43 7.27 5.86 3.49
C ALA A 43 6.78 4.49 3.99
N ASN A 44 5.84 4.48 4.93
CA ASN A 44 5.24 3.27 5.47
C ASN A 44 4.49 2.48 4.38
N GLY A 45 3.81 3.18 3.46
CA GLY A 45 3.13 2.57 2.32
C GLY A 45 4.07 1.84 1.38
N ILE A 46 5.26 2.38 1.13
CA ILE A 46 6.30 1.73 0.33
C ILE A 46 6.78 0.46 1.02
N GLU A 47 7.06 0.52 2.33
CA GLU A 47 7.47 -0.66 3.11
C GLU A 47 6.38 -1.75 3.11
N ALA A 48 5.12 -1.36 3.30
CA ALA A 48 3.98 -2.28 3.26
C ALA A 48 3.83 -2.94 1.87
N LEU A 49 4.05 -2.18 0.78
CA LEU A 49 4.02 -2.71 -0.58
C LEU A 49 5.15 -3.73 -0.81
N GLU A 50 6.36 -3.43 -0.34
CA GLU A 50 7.50 -4.35 -0.45
C GLU A 50 7.26 -5.64 0.34
N ALA A 51 6.70 -5.54 1.55
CA ALA A 51 6.33 -6.69 2.37
C ALA A 51 5.26 -7.56 1.70
N LEU A 52 4.21 -6.96 1.12
CA LEU A 52 3.19 -7.69 0.37
C LEU A 52 3.80 -8.42 -0.83
N VAL A 53 4.64 -7.75 -1.62
CA VAL A 53 5.29 -8.38 -2.77
C VAL A 53 6.19 -9.54 -2.34
N LEU A 54 6.90 -9.41 -1.22
CA LEU A 54 7.71 -10.48 -0.66
C LEU A 54 6.85 -11.69 -0.25
N ALA A 55 5.71 -11.44 0.40
CA ALA A 55 4.78 -12.49 0.83
C ALA A 55 4.22 -13.30 -0.35
N TYR A 56 3.78 -12.63 -1.43
CA TYR A 56 3.32 -13.30 -2.65
C TYR A 56 4.41 -14.16 -3.29
N LYS A 57 5.64 -13.64 -3.35
CA LYS A 57 6.79 -14.42 -3.86
C LYS A 57 7.11 -15.62 -2.99
N ALA A 58 7.05 -15.47 -1.66
CA ALA A 58 7.33 -16.54 -0.73
C ALA A 58 6.29 -17.69 -0.79
N THR A 59 5.04 -17.36 -1.12
CA THR A 59 3.94 -18.32 -1.27
C THR A 59 3.80 -18.88 -2.68
N GLY A 60 4.50 -18.30 -3.66
CA GLY A 60 4.40 -18.68 -5.07
C GLY A 60 3.12 -18.17 -5.74
N GLU A 61 2.40 -17.25 -5.10
CA GLU A 61 1.21 -16.63 -5.64
C GLU A 61 1.57 -15.55 -6.67
N PRO A 62 0.81 -15.43 -7.79
CA PRO A 62 1.03 -14.38 -8.76
C PRO A 62 0.68 -13.02 -8.15
N LEU A 63 1.52 -12.02 -8.38
CA LEU A 63 1.20 -10.65 -7.99
C LEU A 63 -0.04 -10.15 -8.75
N PRO A 64 -0.91 -9.35 -8.12
CA PRO A 64 -2.05 -8.73 -8.80
C PRO A 64 -1.58 -7.76 -9.89
N GLU A 65 -2.42 -7.48 -10.89
CA GLU A 65 -2.11 -6.47 -11.90
C GLU A 65 -2.27 -5.06 -11.32
N PRO A 66 -1.32 -4.12 -11.54
CA PRO A 66 -1.45 -2.75 -11.07
C PRO A 66 -2.57 -1.98 -11.79
N SER A 67 -3.35 -1.20 -11.05
CA SER A 67 -4.27 -0.22 -11.64
C SER A 67 -3.49 0.97 -12.20
N LEU A 68 -3.61 1.23 -13.50
CA LEU A 68 -2.93 2.32 -14.20
C LEU A 68 -3.91 3.42 -14.58
N ALA A 69 -3.49 4.69 -14.42
CA ALA A 69 -4.21 5.82 -14.98
C ALA A 69 -3.92 5.95 -16.49
N ALA A 70 -4.94 6.28 -17.28
CA ALA A 70 -4.84 6.52 -18.72
C ALA A 70 -4.48 7.97 -19.04
#